data_AF-A0A1I7MDS3-F1
#
_entry.id   AF-A0A1I7MDS3-F1
#
_cell.length_a   1.000
_cell.length_b   1.000
_cell.length_c   1.000
_cell.angle_alpha   90.00
_cell.angle_beta   90.00
_cell.angle_gamma   90.00
#
_symmetry.space_group_name_H-M   'P 1'
#
loop_
_entity.id
_entity.type
_entity.pdbx_description
1 polymer ?
#
loop_
_entity_poly.entity_id
_entity_poly.type
_entity_poly.pdbx_seq_one_letter_code
_entity_poly.pdbx_strand_id
1 'polypeptide(L)'
;MDLWVVTSIAATGIGLALGVALIYVILRFSAWTPGGGSPVASARMHGMVTALIALFATGTAGLATLYERGQDQAASSGIGVNPDEMPESAVTELPALSLSPTDALWTVIGPAVWLLLIYWVAQYTWPRPAGQVRTARLAPREAGHFLPRTLTWVAGAIVLAAGAAVALAWTTPGTPAIHLQQVDGSLEYGYSYNDWTQTGFRPGAEFAPWLMIGLLVLVLATVLTILVIARRPPLSGLSTADDDATRRIATNRALRTAALVGIGFLVHSAQAWARGVQEQALRQARPHPSNWLDDGVDLYSEAWMASVPDPARWIDTAAPGIGLVLMLLMLLWRSPAVSELGSGTDRHSSRALPGTPEAVRRLRSDGRRLAVLIGGAVALAALLPLGRTFQGLSDGDRWMQMAGTVAPFAVAVLLMLVMEFGIRRGHTPRASAEHPVVTGTAPRWRWIVLGVSCGMAVLLAILSLVGPLAQPGLALSLVLVAAVMTALTVLATRIALRRPALGRASSAWDQHLRTAGADRLLGIGTGGVFAVTAAAIHGAAPIWDALFARGVVPYDSLVTSEPAEGTALVISSALILAAALSAFWPGPTPPWSIEPDTEPAVEPVGQDLRP
;
A
#
# COMPACT_ATOMS: atom_id res chain seq x y z
N MET A 1 -32.72 -9.89 -4.42
CA MET A 1 -31.37 -9.52 -3.93
C MET A 1 -30.46 -9.76 -5.12
N ASP A 2 -30.14 -8.69 -5.83
CA ASP A 2 -29.48 -8.80 -7.12
C ASP A 2 -28.08 -9.38 -6.95
N LEU A 3 -27.76 -10.38 -7.78
CA LEU A 3 -26.48 -11.09 -7.81
C LEU A 3 -25.28 -10.11 -7.86
N TRP A 4 -25.53 -8.92 -8.41
CA TRP A 4 -24.61 -7.81 -8.61
C TRP A 4 -24.16 -7.09 -7.32
N VAL A 5 -25.08 -6.88 -6.37
CA VAL A 5 -24.77 -6.26 -5.06
C VAL A 5 -23.87 -7.20 -4.24
N VAL A 6 -24.10 -8.51 -4.37
CA VAL A 6 -23.24 -9.52 -3.77
C VAL A 6 -21.86 -9.49 -4.43
N THR A 7 -21.73 -9.29 -5.75
CA THR A 7 -20.43 -9.27 -6.44
C THR A 7 -19.56 -8.04 -6.17
N SER A 8 -20.10 -6.83 -5.97
CA SER A 8 -19.26 -5.64 -5.72
C SER A 8 -18.73 -5.62 -4.28
N ILE A 9 -19.60 -5.94 -3.30
CA ILE A 9 -19.21 -6.15 -1.89
C ILE A 9 -18.29 -7.37 -1.77
N ALA A 10 -18.52 -8.41 -2.57
CA ALA A 10 -17.61 -9.54 -2.70
C ALA A 10 -16.29 -9.14 -3.36
N ALA A 11 -16.23 -8.31 -4.40
CA ALA A 11 -14.98 -8.06 -5.12
C ALA A 11 -13.97 -7.28 -4.26
N THR A 12 -14.40 -6.17 -3.64
CA THR A 12 -13.53 -5.40 -2.73
C THR A 12 -13.34 -6.10 -1.38
N GLY A 13 -14.39 -6.74 -0.85
CA GLY A 13 -14.33 -7.45 0.43
C GLY A 13 -13.55 -8.78 0.36
N ILE A 14 -13.72 -9.57 -0.70
CA ILE A 14 -13.05 -10.87 -0.90
C ILE A 14 -11.61 -10.67 -1.34
N GLY A 15 -11.28 -9.75 -2.25
CA GLY A 15 -9.88 -9.50 -2.61
C GLY A 15 -9.04 -9.13 -1.38
N LEU A 16 -9.64 -8.36 -0.49
CA LEU A 16 -9.02 -7.87 0.73
C LEU A 16 -9.05 -8.92 1.86
N ALA A 17 -10.12 -9.72 1.96
CA ALA A 17 -10.19 -10.89 2.86
C ALA A 17 -9.24 -12.03 2.45
N LEU A 18 -9.09 -12.30 1.15
CA LEU A 18 -8.10 -13.23 0.60
C LEU A 18 -6.69 -12.72 0.82
N GLY A 19 -6.45 -11.42 0.64
CA GLY A 19 -5.19 -10.78 1.01
C GLY A 19 -4.88 -10.97 2.50
N VAL A 20 -5.84 -10.70 3.38
CA VAL A 20 -5.72 -10.91 4.83
C VAL A 20 -5.50 -12.38 5.18
N ALA A 21 -6.23 -13.31 4.57
CA ALA A 21 -6.09 -14.74 4.79
C ALA A 21 -4.73 -15.27 4.31
N LEU A 22 -4.27 -14.83 3.14
CA LEU A 22 -2.97 -15.19 2.57
C LEU A 22 -1.82 -14.65 3.45
N ILE A 23 -1.90 -13.38 3.84
CA ILE A 23 -0.96 -12.75 4.78
C ILE A 23 -0.94 -13.53 6.10
N TYR A 24 -2.10 -13.86 6.66
CA TYR A 24 -2.21 -14.63 7.90
C TYR A 24 -1.58 -16.02 7.77
N VAL A 25 -1.84 -16.76 6.68
CA VAL A 25 -1.27 -18.08 6.42
C VAL A 25 0.26 -18.00 6.31
N ILE A 26 0.77 -17.08 5.47
CA ILE A 26 2.21 -16.86 5.30
C ILE A 26 2.88 -16.56 6.65
N LEU A 27 2.24 -15.76 7.49
CA LEU A 27 2.80 -15.31 8.76
C LEU A 27 2.67 -16.34 9.88
N ARG A 28 1.59 -17.14 9.87
CA ARG A 28 1.44 -18.32 10.72
C ARG A 28 2.63 -19.25 10.52
N PHE A 29 3.01 -19.51 9.27
CA PHE A 29 4.13 -20.39 8.95
C PHE A 29 5.50 -19.77 9.22
N SER A 30 5.67 -18.45 9.08
CA SER A 30 6.97 -17.80 9.35
C SER A 30 7.23 -17.50 10.83
N ALA A 31 6.19 -17.24 11.62
CA ALA A 31 6.32 -16.85 13.03
C ALA A 31 6.33 -18.05 13.99
N TRP A 32 5.86 -19.21 13.55
CA TRP A 32 5.90 -20.46 14.31
C TRP A 32 7.14 -21.29 13.97
N THR A 33 8.32 -20.80 14.38
CA THR A 33 9.47 -21.68 14.65
C THR A 33 9.55 -21.86 16.17
N PRO A 34 8.89 -22.89 16.73
CA PRO A 34 8.97 -23.18 18.15
C PRO A 34 10.41 -23.60 18.45
N GLY A 35 11.16 -22.82 19.26
CA GLY A 35 12.39 -23.34 19.86
C GLY A 35 13.55 -22.39 20.13
N GLY A 36 13.59 -21.12 19.69
CA GLY A 36 14.82 -20.34 19.95
C GLY A 36 14.84 -18.82 19.75
N GLY A 37 13.72 -18.17 19.42
CA GLY A 37 13.69 -16.71 19.24
C GLY A 37 13.50 -15.96 20.56
N SER A 38 14.12 -14.77 20.71
CA SER A 38 13.85 -13.91 21.87
C SER A 38 12.34 -13.55 21.93
N PRO A 39 11.67 -13.66 23.10
CA PRO A 39 10.25 -13.33 23.25
C PRO A 39 9.91 -11.91 22.76
N VAL A 40 10.85 -10.99 22.96
CA VAL A 40 10.79 -9.59 22.48
C VAL A 40 10.70 -9.52 20.96
N ALA A 41 11.53 -10.27 20.24
CA ALA A 41 11.53 -10.28 18.78
C ALA A 41 10.22 -10.85 18.22
N SER A 42 9.73 -11.94 18.83
CA SER A 42 8.46 -12.55 18.43
C SER A 42 7.28 -11.59 18.65
N ALA A 43 7.23 -10.91 19.80
CA ALA A 43 6.19 -9.90 20.07
C ALA A 43 6.24 -8.70 19.11
N ARG A 44 7.45 -8.25 18.75
CA ARG A 44 7.65 -7.19 17.74
C ARG A 44 7.11 -7.60 16.38
N MET A 45 7.45 -8.82 15.94
CA MET A 45 7.02 -9.38 14.66
C MET A 45 5.50 -9.53 14.63
N HIS A 46 4.91 -10.20 15.63
CA HIS A 46 3.46 -10.37 15.73
C HIS A 46 2.72 -9.05 15.66
N GLY A 47 3.09 -8.08 16.51
CA GLY A 47 2.42 -6.79 16.49
C GLY A 47 2.61 -6.01 15.18
N MET A 48 3.68 -6.28 14.41
CA MET A 48 3.92 -5.64 13.11
C MET A 48 2.99 -6.25 12.07
N VAL A 49 2.91 -7.58 12.06
CA VAL A 49 1.99 -8.37 11.25
C VAL A 49 0.54 -7.96 11.49
N THR A 50 0.10 -7.89 12.74
CA THR A 50 -1.26 -7.46 13.10
C THR A 50 -1.58 -6.09 12.53
N ALA A 51 -0.65 -5.13 12.65
CA ALA A 51 -0.86 -3.79 12.14
C ALA A 51 -0.91 -3.75 10.61
N LEU A 52 -0.13 -4.58 9.92
CA LEU A 52 -0.16 -4.70 8.46
C LEU A 52 -1.47 -5.31 7.97
N ILE A 53 -1.93 -6.39 8.62
CA ILE A 53 -3.22 -7.01 8.33
C ILE A 53 -4.34 -6.00 8.56
N ALA A 54 -4.34 -5.30 9.70
CA ALA A 54 -5.31 -4.25 9.99
C ALA A 54 -5.27 -3.14 8.92
N LEU A 55 -4.10 -2.65 8.53
CA LEU A 55 -3.97 -1.60 7.52
C LEU A 55 -4.67 -1.97 6.20
N PHE A 56 -4.45 -3.19 5.69
CA PHE A 56 -5.10 -3.63 4.46
C PHE A 56 -6.58 -3.92 4.67
N ALA A 57 -6.95 -4.52 5.82
CA ALA A 57 -8.32 -4.84 6.18
C ALA A 57 -9.26 -3.63 6.28
N THR A 58 -8.71 -2.47 6.65
CA THR A 58 -9.48 -1.27 6.96
C THR A 58 -9.48 -0.24 5.82
N GLY A 59 -9.38 -0.70 4.56
CA GLY A 59 -9.38 0.19 3.40
C GLY A 59 -10.70 0.98 3.26
N THR A 60 -10.61 2.25 2.84
CA THR A 60 -11.77 3.16 2.70
C THR A 60 -12.18 3.42 1.25
N ALA A 61 -11.61 2.71 0.27
CA ALA A 61 -11.83 2.96 -1.16
C ALA A 61 -13.32 2.86 -1.55
N GLY A 62 -14.10 2.02 -0.86
CA GLY A 62 -15.54 1.89 -1.09
C GLY A 62 -16.36 3.12 -0.67
N LEU A 63 -15.83 4.07 0.10
CA LEU A 63 -16.61 5.26 0.53
C LEU A 63 -17.06 6.14 -0.64
N ALA A 64 -16.38 6.08 -1.79
CA ALA A 64 -16.74 6.83 -2.99
C ALA A 64 -18.11 6.46 -3.55
N THR A 65 -18.48 5.17 -3.48
CA THR A 65 -19.75 4.64 -4.00
C THR A 65 -20.98 5.18 -3.28
N LEU A 66 -20.79 5.79 -2.10
CA LEU A 66 -21.87 6.39 -1.32
C LEU A 66 -22.37 7.70 -1.93
N TYR A 67 -21.51 8.47 -2.60
CA TYR A 67 -21.88 9.76 -3.17
C TYR A 67 -21.96 9.74 -4.70
N GLU A 68 -21.31 8.79 -5.37
CA GLU A 68 -21.42 8.58 -6.82
C GLU A 68 -22.73 7.84 -7.15
N ARG A 69 -23.38 8.22 -8.27
CA ARG A 69 -24.67 7.67 -8.72
C ARG A 69 -24.57 7.22 -10.18
N GLY A 70 -24.97 6.00 -10.47
CA GLY A 70 -25.01 5.47 -11.85
C GLY A 70 -23.66 4.97 -12.38
N GLN A 71 -22.68 4.73 -11.50
CA GLN A 71 -21.43 4.06 -11.88
C GLN A 71 -21.68 2.61 -12.37
N ASP A 72 -22.74 1.98 -11.87
CA ASP A 72 -23.12 0.58 -12.14
C ASP A 72 -23.66 0.33 -13.57
N GLN A 73 -23.81 1.36 -14.40
CA GLN A 73 -24.14 1.22 -15.83
C GLN A 73 -23.02 1.81 -16.65
N ALA A 74 -21.95 1.01 -16.78
CA ALA A 74 -20.82 1.14 -17.69
C ALA A 74 -20.88 2.41 -18.54
N ALA A 75 -20.17 3.45 -18.10
CA ALA A 75 -19.86 4.58 -18.95
C ALA A 75 -19.15 4.01 -20.19
N SER A 76 -19.87 3.84 -21.30
CA SER A 76 -19.22 3.56 -22.55
C SER A 76 -18.35 4.78 -22.86
N SER A 77 -17.03 4.65 -22.82
CA SER A 77 -16.14 5.69 -23.33
C SER A 77 -16.24 5.68 -24.86
N GLY A 78 -17.43 6.00 -25.39
CA GLY A 78 -17.65 6.18 -26.82
C GLY A 78 -16.87 7.40 -27.29
N ILE A 79 -16.17 7.23 -28.40
CA ILE A 79 -15.45 8.31 -29.08
C ILE A 79 -16.46 9.36 -29.54
N GLY A 80 -16.08 10.64 -29.35
CA GLY A 80 -16.92 11.84 -29.46
C GLY A 80 -17.96 11.79 -30.56
N VAL A 81 -19.22 11.76 -30.14
CA VAL A 81 -20.39 12.02 -30.98
C VAL A 81 -20.44 13.49 -31.30
N ASN A 82 -20.74 13.84 -32.56
CA ASN A 82 -21.05 15.22 -32.89
C ASN A 82 -22.43 15.56 -32.28
N PRO A 83 -22.45 16.40 -31.27
CA PRO A 83 -23.61 16.71 -30.42
C PRO A 83 -24.81 17.36 -31.09
N ASP A 84 -24.56 18.15 -32.13
CA ASP A 84 -25.57 18.87 -32.91
C ASP A 84 -26.60 17.91 -33.55
N GLU A 85 -26.28 16.62 -33.60
CA GLU A 85 -27.08 15.58 -34.27
C GLU A 85 -27.94 14.75 -33.29
N MET A 86 -27.80 14.93 -31.97
CA MET A 86 -28.59 14.16 -31.00
C MET A 86 -29.96 14.81 -30.73
N PRO A 87 -31.09 14.12 -31.00
CA PRO A 87 -32.40 14.62 -30.61
C PRO A 87 -32.52 14.67 -29.09
N GLU A 88 -33.19 15.69 -28.54
CA GLU A 88 -33.41 15.85 -27.09
C GLU A 88 -34.03 14.59 -26.44
N SER A 89 -34.77 13.79 -27.20
CA SER A 89 -35.34 12.51 -26.75
C SER A 89 -34.31 11.43 -26.43
N ALA A 90 -33.05 11.60 -26.83
CA ALA A 90 -31.97 10.68 -26.52
C ALA A 90 -31.48 10.83 -25.07
N VAL A 91 -31.79 11.95 -24.40
CA VAL A 91 -31.36 12.22 -23.03
C VAL A 91 -32.44 11.75 -22.03
N THR A 92 -32.16 10.68 -21.30
CA THR A 92 -33.05 10.19 -20.24
C THR A 92 -32.39 10.37 -18.88
N GLU A 93 -33.02 11.12 -17.97
CA GLU A 93 -32.59 11.15 -16.58
C GLU A 93 -32.86 9.79 -15.92
N LEU A 94 -31.82 9.19 -15.36
CA LEU A 94 -31.95 7.93 -14.65
C LEU A 94 -32.60 8.16 -13.28
N PRO A 95 -33.56 7.30 -12.88
CA PRO A 95 -34.26 7.46 -11.62
C PRO A 95 -33.32 7.47 -10.40
N ALA A 96 -33.84 8.05 -9.33
CA ALA A 96 -33.52 7.79 -7.92
C ALA A 96 -33.00 6.39 -7.59
N LEU A 97 -31.76 5.99 -7.85
CA LEU A 97 -31.23 4.76 -7.25
C LEU A 97 -31.06 5.01 -5.75
N SER A 98 -32.08 4.61 -4.98
CA SER A 98 -32.09 4.72 -3.53
C SER A 98 -30.85 4.04 -2.97
N LEU A 99 -30.15 4.71 -2.05
CA LEU A 99 -29.01 4.12 -1.36
C LEU A 99 -29.53 2.97 -0.49
N SER A 100 -29.18 1.74 -0.86
CA SER A 100 -29.48 0.55 -0.06
C SER A 100 -28.92 0.75 1.36
N PRO A 101 -29.76 0.83 2.40
CA PRO A 101 -29.29 1.12 3.76
C PRO A 101 -28.29 0.09 4.26
N THR A 102 -28.42 -1.18 3.83
CA THR A 102 -27.49 -2.24 4.19
C THR A 102 -26.12 -2.03 3.57
N ASP A 103 -26.07 -1.64 2.30
CA ASP A 103 -24.81 -1.49 1.57
C ASP A 103 -24.08 -0.24 2.06
N ALA A 104 -24.82 0.85 2.27
CA ALA A 104 -24.29 2.05 2.90
C ALA A 104 -23.71 1.75 4.28
N LEU A 105 -24.48 1.07 5.13
CA LEU A 105 -24.05 0.72 6.48
C LEU A 105 -22.78 -0.11 6.46
N TRP A 106 -22.72 -1.20 5.68
CA TRP A 106 -21.53 -2.06 5.61
C TRP A 106 -20.31 -1.34 5.05
N THR A 107 -20.50 -0.47 4.06
CA THR A 107 -19.44 0.33 3.44
C THR A 107 -18.80 1.27 4.45
N VAL A 108 -19.59 1.92 5.30
CA VAL A 108 -19.08 2.88 6.30
C VAL A 108 -18.56 2.22 7.58
N ILE A 109 -19.16 1.11 8.05
CA ILE A 109 -18.71 0.47 9.30
C ILE A 109 -17.60 -0.57 9.08
N GLY A 110 -17.49 -1.14 7.88
CA GLY A 110 -16.55 -2.21 7.55
C GLY A 110 -15.12 -1.93 8.03
N PRO A 111 -14.51 -0.77 7.70
CA PRO A 111 -13.17 -0.42 8.15
C PRO A 111 -13.01 -0.41 9.67
N ALA A 112 -13.99 0.11 10.40
CA ALA A 112 -13.93 0.16 11.87
C ALA A 112 -14.09 -1.22 12.51
N VAL A 113 -15.01 -2.05 11.98
CA VAL A 113 -15.23 -3.42 12.45
C VAL A 113 -14.00 -4.28 12.24
N TRP A 114 -13.35 -4.19 11.07
CA TRP A 114 -12.12 -4.93 10.78
C TRP A 114 -10.97 -4.53 11.70
N LEU A 115 -10.81 -3.23 11.98
CA LEU A 115 -9.80 -2.74 12.92
C LEU A 115 -9.95 -3.44 14.29
N LEU A 116 -11.16 -3.41 14.85
CA LEU A 116 -11.46 -4.02 16.13
C LEU A 116 -11.24 -5.54 16.10
N LEU A 117 -11.82 -6.21 15.11
CA LEU A 117 -11.77 -7.67 15.00
C LEU A 117 -10.34 -8.18 14.92
N ILE A 118 -9.49 -7.55 14.09
CA ILE A 118 -8.10 -8.00 13.89
C ILE A 118 -7.28 -7.82 15.15
N TYR A 119 -7.35 -6.66 15.81
CA TYR A 119 -6.62 -6.46 17.06
C TYR A 119 -7.14 -7.36 18.17
N TRP A 120 -8.45 -7.60 18.22
CA TRP A 120 -9.07 -8.54 19.15
C TRP A 120 -8.55 -9.96 18.94
N VAL A 121 -8.69 -10.52 17.74
CA VAL A 121 -8.16 -11.85 17.39
C VAL A 121 -6.65 -11.93 17.66
N ALA A 122 -5.89 -10.90 17.31
CA ALA A 122 -4.44 -10.87 17.52
C ALA A 122 -4.03 -10.89 19.00
N GLN A 123 -4.82 -10.30 19.91
CA GLN A 123 -4.54 -10.39 21.36
C GLN A 123 -4.91 -11.76 21.94
N TYR A 124 -5.89 -12.48 21.37
CA TYR A 124 -6.32 -13.80 21.87
C TYR A 124 -5.54 -14.98 21.27
N THR A 125 -5.04 -14.83 20.04
CA THR A 125 -4.36 -15.90 19.32
C THR A 125 -2.88 -16.04 19.69
N TRP A 126 -2.25 -15.00 20.23
CA TRP A 126 -0.81 -15.01 20.48
C TRP A 126 -0.38 -14.11 21.65
N PRO A 127 0.61 -14.54 22.45
CA PRO A 127 1.07 -15.89 22.74
C PRO A 127 0.23 -16.52 23.88
N ARG A 128 -0.08 -17.81 23.77
CA ARG A 128 -0.63 -18.55 24.91
C ARG A 128 0.49 -18.85 25.90
N PRO A 129 0.31 -18.59 27.21
CA PRO A 129 1.29 -18.99 28.22
C PRO A 129 1.52 -20.50 28.10
N ALA A 130 2.77 -20.93 27.89
CA ALA A 130 3.12 -22.35 27.84
C ALA A 130 3.09 -23.01 29.24
N GLY A 131 2.70 -22.28 30.29
CA GLY A 131 2.61 -22.79 31.65
C GLY A 131 1.93 -21.83 32.63
N GLN A 132 1.48 -22.36 33.75
CA GLN A 132 0.71 -21.67 34.78
C GLN A 132 1.63 -20.86 35.72
N VAL A 133 2.29 -19.80 35.23
CA VAL A 133 3.06 -18.91 36.11
C VAL A 133 2.13 -17.80 36.60
N ARG A 134 1.57 -17.95 37.81
CA ARG A 134 0.76 -16.91 38.47
C ARG A 134 1.66 -15.76 38.93
N THR A 135 1.86 -14.76 38.08
CA THR A 135 2.41 -13.46 38.51
C THR A 135 1.26 -12.47 38.67
N ALA A 136 0.87 -12.20 39.92
CA ALA A 136 -0.10 -11.16 40.22
C ALA A 136 0.63 -9.82 40.38
N ARG A 137 0.42 -8.88 39.45
CA ARG A 137 0.91 -7.50 39.57
C ARG A 137 -0.14 -6.71 40.35
N LEU A 138 0.26 -6.09 41.47
CA LEU A 138 -0.65 -5.37 42.38
C LEU A 138 -1.03 -3.95 41.91
N ALA A 139 -0.38 -3.42 40.88
CA ALA A 139 -0.66 -2.07 40.38
C ALA A 139 -1.90 -2.06 39.45
N PRO A 140 -2.91 -1.21 39.71
CA PRO A 140 -4.03 -1.02 38.79
C PRO A 140 -3.53 -0.48 37.45
N ARG A 141 -4.02 -1.08 36.35
CA ARG A 141 -3.63 -0.70 34.98
C ARG A 141 -4.70 0.21 34.38
N GLU A 142 -4.38 1.49 34.26
CA GLU A 142 -5.24 2.43 33.55
C GLU A 142 -4.93 2.42 32.05
N ALA A 143 -5.97 2.36 31.21
CA ALA A 143 -5.80 2.38 29.75
C ALA A 143 -5.08 3.65 29.26
N GLY A 144 -5.28 4.77 29.98
CA GLY A 144 -4.63 6.05 29.69
C GLY A 144 -3.11 6.00 29.78
N HIS A 145 -2.53 5.07 30.55
CA HIS A 145 -1.08 4.92 30.67
C HIS A 145 -0.40 4.42 29.38
N PHE A 146 -1.17 3.77 28.50
CA PHE A 146 -0.65 3.24 27.24
C PHE A 146 -0.86 4.20 26.06
N LEU A 147 -1.58 5.32 26.26
CA LEU A 147 -1.90 6.27 25.20
C LEU A 147 -0.72 7.22 24.91
N PRO A 148 -0.16 7.21 23.69
CA PRO A 148 0.82 8.20 23.27
C PRO A 148 0.16 9.56 23.07
N ARG A 149 0.24 10.46 24.07
CA ARG A 149 -0.44 11.78 24.09
C ARG A 149 -0.43 12.52 22.75
N THR A 150 0.74 12.66 22.13
CA THR A 150 0.90 13.39 20.86
C THR A 150 0.12 12.73 19.72
N LEU A 151 0.21 11.41 19.57
CA LEU A 151 -0.50 10.69 18.53
C LEU A 151 -2.00 10.63 18.81
N THR A 152 -2.42 10.56 20.07
CA THR A 152 -3.84 10.65 20.46
C THR A 152 -4.43 11.99 20.04
N TRP A 153 -3.71 13.10 20.26
CA TRP A 153 -4.14 14.42 19.78
C TRP A 153 -4.20 14.51 18.26
N VAL A 154 -3.18 14.02 17.55
CA VAL A 154 -3.17 14.02 16.07
C VAL A 154 -4.30 13.17 15.51
N ALA A 155 -4.52 11.96 16.03
CA ALA A 155 -5.64 11.11 15.61
C ALA A 155 -7.00 11.77 15.91
N GLY A 156 -7.14 12.42 17.07
CA GLY A 156 -8.33 13.20 17.41
C GLY A 156 -8.56 14.38 16.46
N ALA A 157 -7.51 15.13 16.12
CA ALA A 157 -7.58 16.23 15.16
C ALA A 157 -7.99 15.76 13.75
N ILE A 158 -7.47 14.60 13.31
CA ILE A 158 -7.86 13.97 12.03
C ILE A 158 -9.34 13.60 12.06
N VAL A 159 -9.83 12.97 13.13
CA VAL A 159 -11.26 12.61 13.26
C VAL A 159 -12.14 13.87 13.28
N LEU A 160 -11.74 14.93 13.97
CA LEU A 160 -12.47 16.21 13.97
C LEU A 160 -12.49 16.85 12.58
N ALA A 161 -11.35 16.85 11.87
CA ALA A 161 -11.28 17.34 10.50
C ALA A 161 -12.16 16.51 9.55
N ALA A 162 -12.16 15.18 9.69
CA ALA A 162 -13.05 14.31 8.95
C ALA A 162 -14.52 14.62 9.24
N GLY A 163 -14.90 14.84 10.51
CA GLY A 163 -16.25 15.25 10.88
C GLY A 163 -16.66 16.60 10.28
N ALA A 164 -15.74 17.58 10.23
CA ALA A 164 -15.97 18.85 9.55
C ALA A 164 -16.15 18.68 8.03
N ALA A 165 -15.36 17.81 7.39
CA ALA A 165 -15.51 17.49 5.98
C ALA A 165 -16.84 16.75 5.69
N VAL A 166 -17.30 15.87 6.59
CA VAL A 166 -18.64 15.25 6.49
C VAL A 166 -19.74 16.30 6.63
N ALA A 167 -19.60 17.25 7.55
CA ALA A 167 -20.56 18.34 7.70
C ALA A 167 -20.61 19.23 6.44
N LEU A 168 -19.46 19.46 5.79
CA LEU A 168 -19.39 20.13 4.50
C LEU A 168 -20.04 19.30 3.38
N ALA A 169 -19.78 17.99 3.34
CA ALA A 169 -20.41 17.08 2.39
C ALA A 169 -21.93 16.96 2.57
N TRP A 170 -22.47 17.32 3.74
CA TRP A 170 -23.90 17.40 3.97
C TRP A 170 -24.58 18.46 3.09
N THR A 171 -23.85 19.52 2.72
CA THR A 171 -24.36 20.61 1.87
C THR A 171 -24.22 20.31 0.39
N THR A 172 -23.76 19.11 0.00
CA THR A 172 -23.55 18.74 -1.39
C THR A 172 -24.89 18.69 -2.14
N PRO A 173 -25.04 19.41 -3.26
CA PRO A 173 -26.23 19.32 -4.11
C PRO A 173 -26.32 17.93 -4.76
N GLY A 174 -27.53 17.41 -4.92
CA GLY A 174 -27.76 16.19 -5.69
C GLY A 174 -27.87 16.51 -7.18
N THR A 175 -27.35 15.63 -8.02
CA THR A 175 -27.43 15.73 -9.48
C THR A 175 -27.85 14.39 -10.08
N PRO A 176 -28.93 14.31 -10.87
CA PRO A 176 -29.37 13.06 -11.46
C PRO A 176 -28.30 12.51 -12.43
N ALA A 177 -28.13 11.19 -12.44
CA ALA A 177 -27.38 10.53 -13.49
C ALA A 177 -28.16 10.62 -14.81
N ILE A 178 -27.45 10.72 -15.93
CA ILE A 178 -28.04 10.90 -17.25
C ILE A 178 -27.61 9.73 -18.12
N HIS A 179 -28.56 9.13 -18.82
CA HIS A 179 -28.33 8.12 -19.83
C HIS A 179 -28.63 8.71 -21.21
N LEU A 180 -27.66 8.64 -22.10
CA LEU A 180 -27.80 8.97 -23.51
C LEU A 180 -28.06 7.68 -24.26
N GLN A 181 -29.30 7.53 -24.72
CA GLN A 181 -29.75 6.37 -25.47
C GLN A 181 -29.31 6.49 -26.94
N GLN A 182 -28.85 5.37 -27.49
CA GLN A 182 -28.57 5.20 -28.91
C GLN A 182 -29.84 5.49 -29.72
N VAL A 183 -29.75 6.48 -30.60
CA VAL A 183 -30.78 6.72 -31.60
C VAL A 183 -30.45 5.83 -32.79
N ASP A 184 -31.36 4.93 -33.15
CA ASP A 184 -31.32 4.10 -34.36
C ASP A 184 -31.45 4.99 -35.62
N GLY A 185 -30.42 5.79 -35.86
CA GLY A 185 -30.19 6.48 -37.12
C GLY A 185 -28.97 5.83 -37.75
N SER A 186 -29.16 5.10 -38.85
CA SER A 186 -28.05 4.79 -39.75
C SER A 186 -27.56 6.11 -40.33
N LEU A 187 -26.68 6.81 -39.61
CA LEU A 187 -26.01 7.95 -40.18
C LEU A 187 -25.25 7.49 -41.40
N GLU A 188 -25.27 8.33 -42.44
CA GLU A 188 -24.65 8.09 -43.75
C GLU A 188 -23.16 7.71 -43.65
N TYR A 189 -22.51 8.02 -42.52
CA TYR A 189 -21.12 7.72 -42.22
C TYR A 189 -20.86 6.42 -41.43
N GLY A 190 -21.87 5.61 -41.11
CA GLY A 190 -21.68 4.27 -40.54
C GLY A 190 -21.17 4.22 -39.10
N TYR A 191 -21.18 5.34 -38.38
CA TYR A 191 -20.88 5.37 -36.94
C TYR A 191 -22.12 4.97 -36.15
N SER A 192 -22.00 3.91 -35.35
CA SER A 192 -22.99 3.53 -34.34
C SER A 192 -22.67 4.28 -33.06
N TYR A 193 -23.66 4.96 -32.49
CA TYR A 193 -23.55 5.56 -31.17
C TYR A 193 -23.64 4.48 -30.10
N ASN A 194 -22.74 4.53 -29.12
CA ASN A 194 -22.85 3.66 -27.94
C ASN A 194 -23.68 4.39 -26.87
N ASP A 195 -24.58 3.66 -26.20
CA ASP A 195 -25.27 4.14 -25.01
C ASP A 195 -24.24 4.65 -23.99
N TRP A 196 -24.32 5.91 -23.56
CA TRP A 196 -23.41 6.49 -22.58
C TRP A 196 -24.15 6.94 -21.33
N THR A 197 -23.55 6.71 -20.16
CA THR A 197 -24.11 7.16 -18.89
C THR A 197 -23.16 8.14 -18.22
N GLN A 198 -23.63 9.36 -17.96
CA GLN A 198 -22.95 10.32 -17.10
C GLN A 198 -23.28 10.02 -15.64
N THR A 199 -22.23 9.81 -14.83
CA THR A 199 -22.36 9.60 -13.39
C THR A 199 -22.97 10.85 -12.73
N GLY A 200 -24.05 10.67 -12.00
CA GLY A 200 -24.64 11.71 -11.15
C GLY A 200 -24.05 11.71 -9.75
N PHE A 201 -24.49 12.65 -8.91
CA PHE A 201 -24.13 12.71 -7.49
C PHE A 201 -25.37 12.64 -6.61
N ARG A 202 -25.27 11.89 -5.52
CA ARG A 202 -26.33 11.88 -4.50
C ARG A 202 -26.30 13.18 -3.71
N PRO A 203 -27.47 13.69 -3.27
CA PRO A 203 -27.49 14.85 -2.39
C PRO A 203 -26.82 14.51 -1.05
N GLY A 204 -26.12 15.49 -0.48
CA GLY A 204 -25.37 15.37 0.78
C GLY A 204 -26.19 14.82 1.93
N ALA A 205 -27.46 15.22 2.03
CA ALA A 205 -28.39 14.78 3.04
C ALA A 205 -28.66 13.25 3.02
N GLU A 206 -28.45 12.57 1.89
CA GLU A 206 -28.65 11.12 1.77
C GLU A 206 -27.43 10.32 2.27
N PHE A 207 -26.21 10.74 1.93
CA PHE A 207 -25.00 9.94 2.21
C PHE A 207 -24.19 10.40 3.43
N ALA A 208 -24.19 11.70 3.76
CA ALA A 208 -23.43 12.24 4.88
C ALA A 208 -23.84 11.68 6.27
N PRO A 209 -25.13 11.34 6.56
CA PRO A 209 -25.47 10.64 7.80
C PRO A 209 -24.73 9.31 7.95
N TRP A 210 -24.59 8.55 6.86
CA TRP A 210 -23.87 7.27 6.88
C TRP A 210 -22.37 7.47 7.13
N LEU A 211 -21.75 8.47 6.49
CA LEU A 211 -20.35 8.81 6.77
C LEU A 211 -20.14 9.19 8.25
N MET A 212 -21.06 9.96 8.83
CA MET A 212 -21.01 10.32 10.26
C MET A 212 -21.16 9.09 11.16
N ILE A 213 -22.07 8.17 10.86
CA ILE A 213 -22.21 6.88 11.57
C ILE A 213 -20.90 6.09 11.49
N GLY A 214 -20.32 5.94 10.30
CA GLY A 214 -19.02 5.27 10.12
C GLY A 214 -17.90 5.87 10.96
N LEU A 215 -17.83 7.21 11.00
CA LEU A 215 -16.83 7.93 11.79
C LEU A 215 -17.03 7.73 13.31
N LEU A 216 -18.26 7.74 13.80
CA LEU A 216 -18.59 7.46 15.20
C LEU A 216 -18.24 6.01 15.58
N VAL A 217 -18.55 5.05 14.70
CA VAL A 217 -18.21 3.63 14.87
C VAL A 217 -16.69 3.45 14.87
N LEU A 218 -15.93 4.19 14.06
CA LEU A 218 -14.47 4.19 14.08
C LEU A 218 -13.90 4.64 15.43
N VAL A 219 -14.44 5.72 16.01
CA VAL A 219 -14.04 6.20 17.35
C VAL A 219 -14.31 5.12 18.40
N LEU A 220 -15.52 4.54 18.39
CA LEU A 220 -15.89 3.47 19.31
C LEU A 220 -14.98 2.24 19.15
N ALA A 221 -14.77 1.77 17.93
CA ALA A 221 -13.92 0.63 17.62
C ALA A 221 -12.46 0.86 18.07
N THR A 222 -11.96 2.10 17.93
CA THR A 222 -10.63 2.49 18.39
C THR A 222 -10.52 2.42 19.92
N VAL A 223 -11.50 2.96 20.65
CA VAL A 223 -11.56 2.88 22.11
C VAL A 223 -11.60 1.42 22.57
N LEU A 224 -12.47 0.60 21.99
CA LEU A 224 -12.57 -0.82 22.29
C LEU A 224 -11.26 -1.56 22.01
N THR A 225 -10.59 -1.25 20.90
CA THR A 225 -9.29 -1.82 20.53
C THR A 225 -8.22 -1.51 21.58
N ILE A 226 -8.15 -0.25 22.04
CA ILE A 226 -7.22 0.17 23.10
C ILE A 226 -7.54 -0.57 24.41
N LEU A 227 -8.82 -0.71 24.76
CA LEU A 227 -9.24 -1.46 25.95
C LEU A 227 -8.84 -2.94 25.87
N VAL A 228 -9.00 -3.57 24.70
CA VAL A 228 -8.58 -4.96 24.47
C VAL A 228 -7.07 -5.11 24.63
N ILE A 229 -6.27 -4.20 24.06
CA ILE A 229 -4.81 -4.19 24.22
C ILE A 229 -4.42 -3.96 25.68
N ALA A 230 -5.08 -3.04 26.39
CA ALA A 230 -4.79 -2.73 27.78
C ALA A 230 -5.15 -3.89 28.73
N ARG A 231 -6.22 -4.64 28.43
CA ARG A 231 -6.72 -5.76 29.27
C ARG A 231 -6.11 -7.12 28.95
N ARG A 232 -5.31 -7.25 27.88
CA ARG A 232 -4.70 -8.54 27.54
C ARG A 232 -3.85 -9.12 28.70
N PRO A 233 -3.78 -10.45 28.89
CA PRO A 233 -2.87 -11.06 29.86
C PRO A 233 -1.39 -10.70 29.62
N PRO A 234 -0.53 -10.71 30.65
CA PRO A 234 0.92 -10.50 30.47
C PRO A 234 1.53 -11.64 29.65
N LEU A 235 2.50 -11.31 28.81
CA LEU A 235 3.16 -12.28 27.94
C LEU A 235 4.22 -13.10 28.70
N SER A 236 4.19 -14.43 28.57
CA SER A 236 5.19 -15.31 29.20
C SER A 236 6.58 -15.07 28.63
N GLY A 237 7.59 -14.95 29.50
CA GLY A 237 9.00 -14.75 29.09
C GLY A 237 9.37 -13.29 28.80
N LEU A 238 8.46 -12.34 28.97
CA LEU A 238 8.76 -10.91 28.92
C LEU A 238 8.83 -10.32 30.32
N SER A 239 9.76 -9.38 30.53
CA SER A 239 9.78 -8.57 31.74
C SER A 239 8.50 -7.70 31.82
N THR A 240 8.12 -7.24 33.01
CA THR A 240 6.97 -6.34 33.17
C THR A 240 7.13 -5.04 32.37
N ALA A 241 8.35 -4.52 32.29
CA ALA A 241 8.69 -3.33 31.51
C ALA A 241 8.54 -3.59 30.00
N ASP A 242 9.00 -4.74 29.49
CA ASP A 242 8.84 -5.08 28.08
C ASP A 242 7.37 -5.38 27.73
N ASP A 243 6.59 -6.00 28.63
CA ASP A 243 5.14 -6.19 28.44
C ASP A 243 4.41 -4.84 28.33
N ASP A 244 4.72 -3.88 29.19
CA ASP A 244 4.14 -2.53 29.13
C ASP A 244 4.55 -1.81 27.83
N ALA A 245 5.83 -1.89 27.44
CA ALA A 245 6.31 -1.31 26.20
C ALA A 245 5.67 -1.96 24.96
N THR A 246 5.45 -3.29 24.95
CA THR A 246 4.71 -3.93 23.84
C THR A 246 3.24 -3.48 23.76
N ARG A 247 2.57 -3.21 24.88
CA ARG A 247 1.20 -2.64 24.89
C ARG A 247 1.18 -1.22 24.34
N ARG A 248 2.16 -0.38 24.71
CA ARG A 248 2.33 0.98 24.17
C ARG A 248 2.58 0.96 22.67
N ILE A 249 3.42 0.04 22.19
CA ILE A 249 3.68 -0.13 20.76
C ILE A 249 2.40 -0.57 20.02
N ALA A 250 1.67 -1.55 20.55
CA ALA A 250 0.42 -2.02 19.95
C ALA A 250 -0.64 -0.91 19.91
N THR A 251 -0.81 -0.17 21.01
CA THR A 251 -1.73 0.98 21.11
C THR A 251 -1.36 2.07 20.11
N ASN A 252 -0.07 2.41 19.99
CA ASN A 252 0.42 3.38 19.02
C ASN A 252 0.16 2.93 17.58
N ARG A 253 0.31 1.64 17.26
CA ARG A 253 -0.01 1.10 15.93
C ARG A 253 -1.52 1.15 15.64
N ALA A 254 -2.36 0.76 16.60
CA ALA A 254 -3.81 0.81 16.45
C ALA A 254 -4.31 2.25 16.20
N LEU A 255 -3.78 3.22 16.95
CA LEU A 255 -4.10 4.64 16.76
C LEU A 255 -3.70 5.16 15.37
N ARG A 256 -2.56 4.72 14.82
CA ARG A 256 -2.20 5.09 13.44
C ARG A 256 -3.15 4.48 12.43
N THR A 257 -3.50 3.21 12.57
CA THR A 257 -4.46 2.57 11.66
C THR A 257 -5.81 3.30 11.73
N ALA A 258 -6.29 3.64 12.93
CA ALA A 258 -7.48 4.46 13.09
C ALA A 258 -7.35 5.85 12.44
N ALA A 259 -6.21 6.52 12.60
CA ALA A 259 -5.94 7.81 11.95
C ALA A 259 -5.92 7.68 10.41
N LEU A 260 -5.38 6.58 9.86
CA LEU A 260 -5.38 6.30 8.42
C LEU A 260 -6.80 6.10 7.88
N VAL A 261 -7.65 5.38 8.61
CA VAL A 261 -9.07 5.25 8.27
C VAL A 261 -9.76 6.62 8.34
N GLY A 262 -9.48 7.42 9.38
CA GLY A 262 -10.00 8.78 9.52
C GLY A 262 -9.57 9.72 8.38
N ILE A 263 -8.33 9.59 7.88
CA ILE A 263 -7.86 10.30 6.69
C ILE A 263 -8.68 9.88 5.45
N GLY A 264 -9.02 8.60 5.31
CA GLY A 264 -9.93 8.14 4.25
C GLY A 264 -11.29 8.82 4.29
N PHE A 265 -11.93 8.88 5.47
CA PHE A 265 -13.19 9.62 5.65
C PHE A 265 -13.04 11.10 5.32
N LEU A 266 -11.95 11.74 5.76
CA LEU A 266 -11.64 13.13 5.45
C LEU A 266 -11.55 13.38 3.94
N VAL A 267 -10.75 12.58 3.23
CA VAL A 267 -10.51 12.74 1.78
C VAL A 267 -11.80 12.52 1.00
N HIS A 268 -12.50 11.40 1.23
CA HIS A 268 -13.72 11.08 0.48
C HIS A 268 -14.85 12.07 0.75
N SER A 269 -15.00 12.58 1.97
CA SER A 269 -16.03 13.59 2.27
C SER A 269 -15.70 14.94 1.59
N ALA A 270 -14.43 15.34 1.61
CA ALA A 270 -14.00 16.56 0.93
C ALA A 270 -14.17 16.47 -0.60
N GLN A 271 -13.86 15.31 -1.18
CA GLN A 271 -14.08 15.04 -2.61
C GLN A 271 -15.56 15.00 -2.96
N ALA A 272 -16.41 14.36 -2.14
CA ALA A 272 -17.85 14.32 -2.36
C ALA A 272 -18.45 15.74 -2.47
N TRP A 273 -18.05 16.62 -1.55
CA TRP A 273 -18.43 18.03 -1.62
C TRP A 273 -17.91 18.73 -2.86
N ALA A 274 -16.60 18.62 -3.12
CA ALA A 274 -15.96 19.29 -4.23
C ALA A 274 -16.59 18.90 -5.56
N ARG A 275 -16.74 17.60 -5.83
CA ARG A 275 -17.32 17.07 -7.06
C ARG A 275 -18.78 17.45 -7.23
N GLY A 276 -19.59 17.40 -6.17
CA GLY A 276 -21.00 17.82 -6.28
C GLY A 276 -21.17 19.32 -6.55
N VAL A 277 -20.32 20.18 -5.97
CA VAL A 277 -20.30 21.62 -6.29
C VAL A 277 -19.86 21.86 -7.74
N GLN A 278 -18.84 21.14 -8.21
CA GLN A 278 -18.40 21.21 -9.60
C GLN A 278 -19.54 20.82 -10.55
N GLU A 279 -20.16 19.66 -10.34
CA GLU A 279 -21.25 19.18 -11.18
C GLU A 279 -22.46 20.13 -11.17
N GLN A 280 -22.83 20.69 -10.02
CA GLN A 280 -23.91 21.69 -9.98
C GLN A 280 -23.56 22.94 -10.79
N ALA A 281 -22.32 23.43 -10.70
CA ALA A 281 -21.86 24.57 -11.48
C ALA A 281 -21.90 24.26 -12.99
N LEU A 282 -21.53 23.05 -13.40
CA LEU A 282 -21.61 22.59 -14.79
C LEU A 282 -23.04 22.66 -15.33
N ARG A 283 -24.01 22.19 -14.54
CA ARG A 283 -25.43 22.20 -14.94
C ARG A 283 -26.03 23.60 -14.97
N GLN A 284 -25.58 24.50 -14.09
CA GLN A 284 -26.01 25.89 -14.10
C GLN A 284 -25.45 26.65 -15.31
N ALA A 285 -24.20 26.38 -15.68
CA ALA A 285 -23.58 26.98 -16.86
C ALA A 285 -24.20 26.48 -18.18
N ARG A 286 -24.76 25.25 -18.18
CA ARG A 286 -25.39 24.63 -19.34
C ARG A 286 -26.81 24.15 -19.00
N PRO A 287 -27.82 25.03 -19.00
CA PRO A 287 -29.18 24.65 -18.63
C PRO A 287 -29.85 23.70 -19.64
N HIS A 288 -29.39 23.68 -20.90
CA HIS A 288 -29.93 22.80 -21.94
C HIS A 288 -29.04 21.58 -22.14
N PRO A 289 -29.57 20.34 -22.01
CA PRO A 289 -28.82 19.10 -22.19
C PRO A 289 -28.13 18.98 -23.56
N SER A 290 -28.72 19.55 -24.62
CA SER A 290 -28.11 19.62 -25.95
C SER A 290 -26.75 20.33 -25.94
N ASN A 291 -26.63 21.42 -25.18
CA ASN A 291 -25.41 22.23 -25.08
C ASN A 291 -24.30 21.53 -24.28
N TRP A 292 -24.61 20.41 -23.61
CA TRP A 292 -23.59 19.65 -22.86
C TRP A 292 -22.68 18.93 -23.83
N LEU A 293 -23.25 18.61 -24.98
CA LEU A 293 -22.63 17.84 -26.02
C LEU A 293 -21.99 18.83 -27.04
N ASP A 294 -22.62 19.98 -27.39
CA ASP A 294 -22.30 20.90 -28.54
C ASP A 294 -20.83 21.28 -28.75
N ASP A 295 -20.03 21.30 -27.70
CA ASP A 295 -18.60 21.49 -27.80
C ASP A 295 -17.89 20.16 -27.54
N GLY A 296 -17.70 19.36 -28.60
CA GLY A 296 -16.62 18.35 -28.64
C GLY A 296 -15.22 18.96 -28.44
N VAL A 297 -15.15 20.28 -28.25
CA VAL A 297 -14.00 21.13 -28.04
C VAL A 297 -13.90 21.48 -26.55
N ASP A 298 -12.92 20.85 -25.91
CA ASP A 298 -12.33 21.27 -24.65
C ASP A 298 -13.30 21.36 -23.45
N LEU A 299 -13.68 20.19 -22.93
CA LEU A 299 -13.98 19.99 -21.49
C LEU A 299 -12.83 20.51 -20.58
N TYR A 300 -11.69 20.91 -21.15
CA TYR A 300 -10.57 21.58 -20.51
C TYR A 300 -10.38 23.04 -20.95
N SER A 301 -11.35 23.64 -21.64
CA SER A 301 -11.20 25.02 -22.13
C SER A 301 -10.96 25.93 -20.94
N GLU A 302 -10.07 26.90 -21.09
CA GLU A 302 -9.76 27.83 -20.00
C GLU A 302 -11.03 28.55 -19.49
N ALA A 303 -12.01 28.77 -20.38
CA ALA A 303 -13.33 29.29 -20.05
C ALA A 303 -14.16 28.35 -19.16
N TRP A 304 -14.11 27.03 -19.43
CA TRP A 304 -14.73 26.01 -18.58
C TRP A 304 -14.09 25.98 -17.20
N MET A 305 -12.75 25.94 -17.14
CA MET A 305 -12.03 25.99 -15.88
C MET A 305 -12.40 27.25 -15.10
N ALA A 306 -12.49 28.41 -15.74
CA ALA A 306 -12.84 29.67 -15.06
C ALA A 306 -14.23 29.67 -14.40
N SER A 307 -15.18 28.83 -14.85
CA SER A 307 -16.56 28.81 -14.32
C SER A 307 -16.72 28.08 -12.98
N VAL A 308 -15.82 27.14 -12.67
CA VAL A 308 -15.91 26.32 -11.46
C VAL A 308 -15.25 27.05 -10.29
N PRO A 309 -15.86 27.12 -9.09
CA PRO A 309 -15.23 27.75 -7.93
C PRO A 309 -13.84 27.15 -7.68
N ASP A 310 -12.80 28.01 -7.67
CA ASP A 310 -11.42 27.64 -7.36
C ASP A 310 -11.28 26.70 -6.14
N PRO A 311 -11.99 26.89 -5.00
CA PRO A 311 -11.84 25.99 -3.85
C PRO A 311 -12.29 24.56 -4.14
N ALA A 312 -13.33 24.33 -4.95
CA ALA A 312 -13.81 22.98 -5.25
C ALA A 312 -12.80 22.23 -6.15
N ARG A 313 -12.24 22.90 -7.16
CA ARG A 313 -11.18 22.32 -8.01
C ARG A 313 -9.92 21.99 -7.21
N TRP A 314 -9.51 22.94 -6.37
CA TRP A 314 -8.35 22.74 -5.51
C TRP A 314 -8.56 21.59 -4.53
N ILE A 315 -9.74 21.48 -3.90
CA ILE A 315 -10.03 20.38 -2.96
C ILE A 315 -10.06 19.03 -3.66
N ASP A 316 -10.75 18.87 -4.80
CA ASP A 316 -10.81 17.57 -5.51
C ASP A 316 -9.41 17.10 -5.94
N THR A 317 -8.57 18.03 -6.40
CA THR A 317 -7.19 17.72 -6.83
C THR A 317 -6.24 17.50 -5.65
N ALA A 318 -6.32 18.34 -4.61
CA ALA A 318 -5.37 18.34 -3.50
C ALA A 318 -5.70 17.32 -2.42
N ALA A 319 -6.98 16.98 -2.20
CA ALA A 319 -7.39 16.10 -1.11
C ALA A 319 -6.71 14.72 -1.16
N PRO A 320 -6.61 14.01 -2.31
CA PRO A 320 -5.85 12.76 -2.39
C PRO A 320 -4.38 12.93 -2.04
N GLY A 321 -3.74 14.01 -2.53
CA GLY A 321 -2.34 14.30 -2.26
C GLY A 321 -2.06 14.59 -0.78
N ILE A 322 -2.89 15.44 -0.16
CA ILE A 322 -2.83 15.74 1.28
C ILE A 322 -3.07 14.46 2.09
N GLY A 323 -4.09 13.67 1.73
CA GLY A 323 -4.39 12.40 2.36
C GLY A 323 -3.19 11.46 2.32
N LEU A 324 -2.55 11.31 1.16
CA LEU A 324 -1.39 10.46 0.99
C LEU A 324 -0.17 10.94 1.79
N VAL A 325 0.07 12.25 1.86
CA VAL A 325 1.12 12.83 2.74
C VAL A 325 0.84 12.51 4.20
N LEU A 326 -0.41 12.72 4.67
CA LEU A 326 -0.80 12.39 6.04
C LEU A 326 -0.66 10.89 6.32
N MET A 327 -1.02 10.03 5.35
CA MET A 327 -0.87 8.59 5.46
C MET A 327 0.60 8.20 5.66
N LEU A 328 1.52 8.79 4.89
CA LEU A 328 2.95 8.54 5.05
C LEU A 328 3.49 9.06 6.37
N LEU A 329 3.08 10.25 6.82
CA LEU A 329 3.44 10.76 8.14
C LEU A 329 3.00 9.78 9.24
N MET A 330 1.81 9.19 9.12
CA MET A 330 1.32 8.17 10.06
C MET A 330 2.11 6.86 9.96
N LEU A 331 2.45 6.39 8.77
CA LEU A 331 3.25 5.18 8.56
C LEU A 331 4.68 5.34 9.12
N LEU A 332 5.26 6.52 8.94
CA LEU A 332 6.61 6.88 9.36
C LEU A 332 6.69 7.31 10.82
N TRP A 333 5.56 7.59 11.47
CA TRP A 333 5.52 7.89 12.90
C TRP A 333 6.27 6.80 13.67
N ARG A 334 7.07 7.12 14.68
CA ARG A 334 7.76 6.08 15.48
C ARG A 334 7.24 6.11 16.90
N SER A 335 6.92 4.94 17.45
CA SER A 335 6.57 4.86 18.87
C SER A 335 7.85 5.03 19.70
N PRO A 336 7.91 5.98 20.65
CA PRO A 336 9.05 6.13 21.55
C PRO A 336 9.27 4.87 22.40
N ALA A 337 8.23 4.10 22.69
CA ALA A 337 8.35 2.83 23.41
C ALA A 337 9.20 1.76 22.68
N VAL A 338 9.49 1.93 21.38
CA VAL A 338 10.37 1.01 20.65
C VAL A 338 11.80 1.05 21.19
N SER A 339 12.29 2.19 21.69
CA SER A 339 13.62 2.29 22.31
C SER A 339 13.67 1.75 23.73
N GLU A 340 12.54 1.69 24.43
CA GLU A 340 12.45 1.10 25.78
C GLU A 340 12.57 -0.44 25.71
N LEU A 341 12.06 -1.03 24.62
CA LEU A 341 11.97 -2.47 24.46
C LEU A 341 13.35 -3.12 24.29
N GLY A 342 13.74 -3.99 25.22
CA GLY A 342 15.07 -4.61 25.28
C GLY A 342 16.16 -3.76 25.93
N SER A 343 15.84 -2.55 26.41
CA SER A 343 16.82 -1.68 27.08
C SER A 343 17.39 -2.27 28.38
N GLY A 344 16.66 -3.20 29.02
CA GLY A 344 17.12 -3.93 30.19
C GLY A 344 18.11 -5.06 29.88
N THR A 345 18.04 -5.64 28.68
CA THR A 345 18.88 -6.78 28.27
C THR A 345 20.14 -6.34 27.50
N ASP A 346 20.11 -5.22 26.78
CA ASP A 346 21.16 -4.84 25.81
C ASP A 346 22.15 -3.74 26.28
N ARG A 347 22.09 -3.32 27.57
CA ARG A 347 22.91 -2.21 28.12
C ARG A 347 24.43 -2.44 28.02
N HIS A 348 24.90 -3.63 27.68
CA HIS A 348 26.32 -3.96 27.52
C HIS A 348 26.84 -3.81 26.08
N SER A 349 26.01 -3.42 25.10
CA SER A 349 26.49 -3.11 23.74
C SER A 349 27.15 -1.71 23.69
N SER A 350 28.38 -1.68 24.19
CA SER A 350 29.38 -0.64 23.95
C SER A 350 29.44 -0.23 22.46
N ARG A 351 29.84 1.02 22.17
CA ARG A 351 29.99 1.56 20.80
C ARG A 351 30.55 0.50 19.86
N ALA A 352 29.70 -0.06 18.99
CA ALA A 352 30.12 -1.12 18.08
C ALA A 352 31.29 -0.64 17.24
N LEU A 353 32.48 -1.22 17.50
CA LEU A 353 33.71 -0.80 16.85
C LEU A 353 33.63 -1.13 15.34
N PRO A 354 34.26 -0.33 14.47
CA PRO A 354 34.30 -0.63 13.04
C PRO A 354 34.82 -2.06 12.77
N GLY A 355 34.19 -2.76 11.83
CA GLY A 355 34.55 -4.14 11.48
C GLY A 355 33.85 -5.21 12.31
N THR A 356 33.11 -4.84 13.35
CA THR A 356 32.29 -5.78 14.13
C THR A 356 30.96 -6.10 13.42
N PRO A 357 30.37 -7.30 13.64
CA PRO A 357 29.04 -7.63 13.13
C PRO A 357 27.96 -6.63 13.53
N GLU A 358 28.06 -6.09 14.74
CA GLU A 358 27.08 -5.16 15.29
C GLU A 358 27.08 -3.81 14.57
N ALA A 359 28.26 -3.27 14.27
CA ALA A 359 28.39 -2.03 13.51
C ALA A 359 27.76 -2.16 12.11
N VAL A 360 28.00 -3.29 11.44
CA VAL A 360 27.43 -3.59 10.12
C VAL A 360 25.91 -3.79 10.19
N ARG A 361 25.41 -4.50 11.22
CA ARG A 361 23.96 -4.67 11.44
C ARG A 361 23.28 -3.32 11.63
N ARG A 362 23.87 -2.44 12.45
CA ARG A 362 23.36 -1.08 12.69
C ARG A 362 23.34 -0.27 11.40
N LEU A 363 24.46 -0.18 10.68
CA LEU A 363 24.57 0.58 9.43
C LEU A 363 23.52 0.12 8.40
N ARG A 364 23.34 -1.19 8.22
CA ARG A 364 22.30 -1.72 7.32
C ARG A 364 20.88 -1.46 7.83
N SER A 365 20.66 -1.46 9.13
CA SER A 365 19.36 -1.14 9.70
C SER A 365 18.99 0.32 9.45
N ASP A 366 19.96 1.22 9.54
CA ASP A 366 19.79 2.66 9.26
C ASP A 366 19.66 2.91 7.76
N GLY A 367 20.47 2.27 6.93
CA GLY A 367 20.34 2.28 5.47
C GLY A 367 18.98 1.78 5.00
N ARG A 368 18.44 0.72 5.60
CA ARG A 368 17.08 0.23 5.33
C ARG A 368 16.03 1.27 5.69
N ARG A 369 16.16 1.94 6.84
CA ARG A 369 15.22 3.00 7.24
C ARG A 369 15.24 4.14 6.23
N LEU A 370 16.44 4.58 5.82
CA LEU A 370 16.60 5.62 4.81
C LEU A 370 16.00 5.19 3.46
N ALA A 371 16.24 3.94 3.03
CA ALA A 371 15.67 3.38 1.81
C ALA A 371 14.14 3.34 1.83
N VAL A 372 13.52 3.00 2.96
CA VAL A 372 12.06 3.05 3.13
C VAL A 372 11.54 4.49 3.08
N LEU A 373 12.22 5.42 3.75
CA LEU A 373 11.81 6.82 3.79
C LEU A 373 11.87 7.45 2.39
N ILE A 374 13.01 7.34 1.71
CA ILE A 374 13.21 7.93 0.39
C ILE A 374 12.38 7.18 -0.65
N GLY A 375 12.38 5.84 -0.61
CA GLY A 375 11.56 5.03 -1.51
C GLY A 375 10.08 5.34 -1.36
N GLY A 376 9.57 5.48 -0.12
CA GLY A 376 8.20 5.89 0.14
C GLY A 376 7.86 7.30 -0.37
N ALA A 377 8.78 8.26 -0.23
CA ALA A 377 8.61 9.60 -0.77
C ALA A 377 8.65 9.64 -2.32
N VAL A 378 9.46 8.79 -2.95
CA VAL A 378 9.47 8.63 -4.40
C VAL A 378 8.19 7.94 -4.87
N ALA A 379 7.68 6.96 -4.10
CA ALA A 379 6.42 6.28 -4.41
C ALA A 379 5.26 7.26 -4.34
N LEU A 380 5.25 8.13 -3.32
CA LEU A 380 4.32 9.23 -3.20
C LEU A 380 4.33 10.12 -4.44
N ALA A 381 5.51 10.59 -4.84
CA ALA A 381 5.67 11.46 -5.99
C ALA A 381 5.22 10.78 -7.29
N ALA A 382 5.41 9.47 -7.40
CA ALA A 382 4.99 8.67 -8.55
C ALA A 382 3.49 8.30 -8.55
N LEU A 383 2.83 8.30 -7.39
CA LEU A 383 1.39 8.04 -7.25
C LEU A 383 0.53 9.29 -7.52
N LEU A 384 1.07 10.49 -7.32
CA LEU A 384 0.35 11.75 -7.58
C LEU A 384 -0.15 11.90 -9.04
N PRO A 385 0.60 11.49 -10.09
CA PRO A 385 0.12 11.52 -11.48
C PRO A 385 -0.80 10.36 -11.85
N LEU A 386 -0.80 9.25 -11.10
CA LEU A 386 -1.57 8.03 -11.40
C LEU A 386 -3.08 8.20 -11.21
N GLY A 387 -3.53 9.30 -10.59
CA GLY A 387 -4.94 9.69 -10.58
C GLY A 387 -5.48 10.13 -11.95
N ARG A 388 -4.60 10.33 -12.95
CA ARG A 388 -5.00 10.47 -14.35
C ARG A 388 -5.07 9.08 -14.96
N THR A 389 -6.27 8.66 -15.34
CA THR A 389 -6.56 7.38 -15.99
C THR A 389 -5.59 7.12 -17.16
N PHE A 390 -5.20 5.85 -17.34
CA PHE A 390 -4.33 5.40 -18.45
C PHE A 390 -4.90 5.74 -19.85
N GLN A 391 -6.20 6.02 -19.91
CA GLN A 391 -6.94 6.36 -21.11
C GLN A 391 -6.59 7.80 -21.53
N GLY A 392 -5.82 7.92 -22.63
CA GLY A 392 -5.47 9.20 -23.26
C GLY A 392 -4.00 9.63 -23.14
N LEU A 393 -3.18 8.85 -22.44
CA LEU A 393 -1.76 9.13 -22.30
C LEU A 393 -0.99 8.70 -23.55
N SER A 394 -0.09 9.56 -24.03
CA SER A 394 0.79 9.25 -25.15
C SER A 394 1.71 8.06 -24.79
N ASP A 395 2.28 7.38 -25.78
CA ASP A 395 3.23 6.29 -25.52
C ASP A 395 4.42 6.73 -24.65
N GLY A 396 4.82 8.01 -24.72
CA GLY A 396 5.85 8.59 -23.85
C GLY A 396 5.43 8.66 -22.38
N ASP A 397 4.17 8.97 -22.11
CA ASP A 397 3.62 9.09 -20.76
C ASP A 397 3.52 7.72 -20.05
N ARG A 398 3.22 6.67 -20.81
CA ARG A 398 3.16 5.28 -20.29
C ARG A 398 4.51 4.82 -19.75
N TRP A 399 5.61 5.18 -20.42
CA TRP A 399 6.95 4.86 -19.95
C TRP A 399 7.29 5.61 -18.65
N MET A 400 6.95 6.90 -18.57
CA MET A 400 7.13 7.69 -17.35
C MET A 400 6.34 7.13 -16.16
N GLN A 401 5.13 6.64 -16.38
CA GLN A 401 4.34 6.00 -15.32
C GLN A 401 4.97 4.68 -14.85
N MET A 402 5.39 3.80 -15.75
CA MET A 402 6.09 2.56 -15.37
C MET A 402 7.43 2.83 -14.66
N ALA A 403 8.18 3.84 -15.13
CA ALA A 403 9.38 4.27 -14.45
C ALA A 403 9.08 4.81 -13.05
N GLY A 404 8.01 5.60 -12.91
CA GLY A 404 7.51 6.12 -11.65
C GLY A 404 7.19 5.01 -10.65
N THR A 405 6.52 3.94 -11.06
CA THR A 405 6.17 2.83 -10.16
C THR A 405 7.37 2.03 -9.67
N VAL A 406 8.47 1.96 -10.45
CA VAL A 406 9.71 1.25 -10.07
C VAL A 406 10.71 2.13 -9.34
N ALA A 407 10.69 3.45 -9.56
CA ALA A 407 11.61 4.39 -8.95
C ALA A 407 11.82 4.20 -7.43
N PRO A 408 10.79 3.92 -6.60
CA PRO A 408 10.96 3.64 -5.16
C PRO A 408 11.91 2.48 -4.88
N PHE A 409 11.77 1.40 -5.64
CA PHE A 409 12.55 0.18 -5.48
C PHE A 409 13.97 0.37 -6.00
N ALA A 410 14.12 1.03 -7.15
CA ALA A 410 15.42 1.36 -7.71
C ALA A 410 16.25 2.22 -6.74
N VAL A 411 15.63 3.27 -6.16
CA VAL A 411 16.25 4.12 -5.15
C VAL A 411 16.61 3.33 -3.89
N ALA A 412 15.74 2.43 -3.43
CA ALA A 412 16.05 1.56 -2.30
C ALA A 412 17.25 0.62 -2.57
N VAL A 413 17.35 0.04 -3.76
CA VAL A 413 18.51 -0.78 -4.16
C VAL A 413 19.78 0.06 -4.21
N LEU A 414 19.73 1.26 -4.80
CA LEU A 414 20.88 2.17 -4.87
C LEU A 414 21.36 2.61 -3.48
N LEU A 415 20.45 2.95 -2.57
CA LEU A 415 20.82 3.31 -1.19
C LEU A 415 21.47 2.13 -0.46
N MET A 416 20.93 0.92 -0.62
CA MET A 416 21.56 -0.29 -0.07
C MET A 416 22.94 -0.55 -0.68
N LEU A 417 23.13 -0.29 -1.97
CA LEU A 417 24.42 -0.39 -2.64
C LEU A 417 25.44 0.61 -2.05
N VAL A 418 25.03 1.86 -1.81
CA VAL A 418 25.86 2.88 -1.14
C VAL A 418 26.26 2.40 0.27
N MET A 419 25.35 1.74 0.99
CA MET A 419 25.68 1.17 2.31
C MET A 419 26.69 0.03 2.23
N GLU A 420 26.57 -0.89 1.26
CA GLU A 420 27.57 -1.95 1.06
C GLU A 420 28.93 -1.37 0.67
N PHE A 421 28.96 -0.29 -0.09
CA PHE A 421 30.20 0.45 -0.36
C PHE A 421 30.77 1.09 0.92
N GLY A 422 29.92 1.65 1.78
CA GLY A 422 30.30 2.16 3.10
C GLY A 422 30.89 1.07 4.00
N ILE A 423 30.29 -0.13 4.02
CA ILE A 423 30.82 -1.29 4.74
C ILE A 423 32.20 -1.67 4.20
N ARG A 424 32.36 -1.74 2.88
CA ARG A 424 33.64 -2.06 2.23
C ARG A 424 34.73 -1.01 2.52
N ARG A 425 34.39 0.27 2.67
CA ARG A 425 35.40 1.30 3.01
C ARG A 425 35.71 1.37 4.50
N GLY A 426 34.70 1.22 5.36
CA GLY A 426 34.83 1.51 6.80
C GLY A 426 34.98 0.28 7.71
N HIS A 427 34.71 -0.93 7.23
CA HIS A 427 34.62 -2.12 8.07
C HIS A 427 35.45 -3.32 7.60
N THR A 428 36.08 -3.24 6.42
CA THR A 428 37.02 -4.25 5.97
C THR A 428 38.46 -3.72 6.09
N PRO A 429 39.41 -4.50 6.63
CA PRO A 429 40.80 -4.09 6.67
C PRO A 429 41.31 -3.88 5.25
N ARG A 430 42.29 -2.98 5.08
CA ARG A 430 43.01 -2.88 3.80
C ARG A 430 43.61 -4.25 3.52
N ALA A 431 43.41 -4.76 2.31
CA ALA A 431 43.76 -6.12 1.94
C ALA A 431 45.21 -6.43 2.34
N SER A 432 45.40 -7.22 3.39
CA SER A 432 46.62 -8.01 3.55
C SER A 432 46.57 -9.11 2.49
N ALA A 433 47.68 -9.39 1.83
CA ALA A 433 47.77 -10.30 0.68
C ALA A 433 47.37 -11.76 1.00
N GLU A 434 47.05 -12.08 2.25
CA GLU A 434 46.95 -13.45 2.74
C GLU A 434 45.52 -13.92 3.07
N HIS A 435 44.50 -13.06 3.01
CA HIS A 435 43.14 -13.51 3.33
C HIS A 435 42.40 -14.03 2.09
N PRO A 436 41.96 -15.31 2.08
CA PRO A 436 41.23 -15.89 0.95
C PRO A 436 39.92 -15.12 0.71
N VAL A 437 39.58 -14.92 -0.57
CA VAL A 437 38.32 -14.28 -0.98
C VAL A 437 37.17 -15.23 -0.67
N VAL A 438 36.53 -15.04 0.49
CA VAL A 438 35.30 -15.78 0.83
C VAL A 438 34.14 -15.22 0.02
N THR A 439 33.52 -16.05 -0.82
CA THR A 439 32.32 -15.69 -1.56
C THR A 439 31.08 -16.08 -0.75
N GLY A 440 30.19 -15.11 -0.50
CA GLY A 440 28.89 -15.42 0.08
C GLY A 440 27.97 -16.08 -0.95
N THR A 441 26.92 -16.75 -0.49
CA THR A 441 25.83 -17.24 -1.34
C THR A 441 24.52 -16.54 -0.97
N ALA A 442 23.69 -16.27 -1.97
CA ALA A 442 22.32 -15.84 -1.76
C ALA A 442 21.41 -17.08 -1.72
N PRO A 443 20.28 -17.04 -0.98
CA PRO A 443 19.37 -18.17 -0.92
C PRO A 443 18.76 -18.44 -2.30
N ARG A 444 18.76 -19.71 -2.73
CA ARG A 444 18.31 -20.12 -4.08
C ARG A 444 16.86 -19.71 -4.37
N TRP A 445 15.99 -19.77 -3.36
CA TRP A 445 14.58 -19.43 -3.54
C TRP A 445 14.37 -17.96 -3.95
N ARG A 446 15.22 -17.02 -3.51
CA ARG A 446 15.12 -15.60 -3.95
C ARG A 446 15.42 -15.43 -5.43
N TRP A 447 16.40 -16.16 -5.94
CA TRP A 447 16.70 -16.19 -7.37
C TRP A 447 15.54 -16.76 -8.17
N ILE A 448 14.89 -17.81 -7.65
CA ILE A 448 13.69 -18.39 -8.26
C ILE A 448 12.56 -17.36 -8.28
N VAL A 449 12.26 -16.68 -7.17
CA VAL A 449 11.18 -15.67 -7.12
C VAL A 449 11.48 -14.49 -8.05
N LEU A 450 12.73 -14.02 -8.11
CA LEU A 450 13.13 -13.01 -9.10
C LEU A 450 12.91 -13.51 -10.53
N GLY A 451 13.36 -14.73 -10.86
CA GLY A 451 13.16 -15.33 -12.17
C GLY A 451 11.69 -15.48 -12.55
N VAL A 452 10.84 -15.91 -11.61
CA VAL A 452 9.38 -16.00 -11.80
C VAL A 452 8.78 -14.62 -12.06
N SER A 453 9.18 -13.59 -11.29
CA SER A 453 8.70 -12.23 -11.51
C SER A 453 9.07 -11.69 -12.90
N CYS A 454 10.30 -11.97 -13.38
CA CYS A 454 10.73 -11.59 -14.72
C CYS A 454 9.97 -12.37 -15.81
N GLY A 455 9.76 -13.67 -15.59
CA GLY A 455 9.00 -14.52 -16.51
C GLY A 455 7.55 -14.03 -16.68
N MET A 456 6.92 -13.59 -15.59
CA MET A 456 5.58 -13.01 -15.62
C MET A 456 5.54 -11.67 -16.37
N ALA A 457 6.53 -10.79 -16.17
CA ALA A 457 6.65 -9.54 -16.93
C ALA A 457 6.80 -9.81 -18.44
N VAL A 458 7.63 -10.79 -18.83
CA VAL A 458 7.80 -11.20 -20.23
C VAL A 458 6.52 -11.80 -20.80
N LEU A 459 5.83 -12.67 -20.06
CA LEU A 459 4.56 -13.25 -20.49
C LEU A 459 3.52 -12.16 -20.75
N LEU A 460 3.39 -11.19 -19.85
CA LEU A 460 2.47 -10.07 -20.01
C LEU A 460 2.85 -9.18 -21.20
N ALA A 461 4.14 -8.96 -21.43
CA ALA A 461 4.61 -8.24 -22.62
C ALA A 461 4.24 -8.98 -23.92
N ILE A 462 4.39 -10.32 -23.95
CA ILE A 462 3.97 -11.14 -25.10
C ILE A 462 2.45 -11.06 -25.30
N LEU A 463 1.67 -11.19 -24.23
CA LEU A 463 0.20 -11.03 -24.30
C LEU A 463 -0.19 -9.64 -24.81
N SER A 464 0.55 -8.60 -24.43
CA SER A 464 0.34 -7.23 -24.90
C SER A 464 0.72 -7.05 -26.37
N LEU A 465 1.56 -7.91 -26.95
CA LEU A 465 1.95 -7.87 -28.36
C LEU A 465 1.04 -8.71 -29.26
N VAL A 466 0.58 -9.86 -28.75
CA VAL A 466 -0.17 -10.87 -29.52
C VAL A 466 -1.68 -10.75 -29.31
N GLY A 467 -2.11 -10.01 -28.28
CA GLY A 467 -3.52 -9.79 -27.98
C GLY A 467 -4.27 -9.07 -29.11
N PRO A 468 -5.61 -9.14 -29.12
CA PRO A 468 -6.45 -8.49 -30.14
C PRO A 468 -6.21 -6.97 -30.24
N LEU A 469 -5.75 -6.38 -29.13
CA LEU A 469 -5.36 -4.99 -29.01
C LEU A 469 -3.86 -4.93 -28.74
N ALA A 470 -3.06 -5.06 -29.79
CA ALA A 470 -1.61 -5.00 -29.65
C ALA A 470 -1.19 -3.62 -29.08
N GLN A 471 -0.50 -3.63 -27.94
CA GLN A 471 0.04 -2.47 -27.25
C GLN A 471 1.58 -2.56 -27.21
N PRO A 472 2.28 -2.34 -28.33
CA PRO A 472 3.73 -2.50 -28.41
C PRO A 472 4.49 -1.53 -27.48
N GLY A 473 3.97 -0.31 -27.29
CA GLY A 473 4.53 0.65 -26.34
C GLY A 473 4.50 0.15 -24.90
N LEU A 474 3.39 -0.44 -24.46
CA LEU A 474 3.25 -1.05 -23.12
C LEU A 474 4.24 -2.22 -22.96
N ALA A 475 4.29 -3.12 -23.94
CA ALA A 475 5.14 -4.30 -23.92
C ALA A 475 6.64 -3.92 -23.83
N LEU A 476 7.07 -2.98 -24.68
CA LEU A 476 8.46 -2.49 -24.69
C LEU A 476 8.82 -1.82 -23.36
N SER A 477 7.92 -0.98 -22.83
CA SER A 477 8.12 -0.29 -21.56
C SER A 477 8.27 -1.27 -20.40
N LEU A 478 7.39 -2.28 -20.32
CA LEU A 478 7.42 -3.31 -19.29
C LEU A 478 8.73 -4.10 -19.32
N VAL A 479 9.14 -4.59 -20.50
CA VAL A 479 10.38 -5.36 -20.66
C VAL A 479 11.60 -4.53 -20.30
N LEU A 480 11.68 -3.28 -20.79
CA LEU A 480 12.85 -2.43 -20.55
C LEU A 480 12.98 -2.08 -19.07
N VAL A 481 11.90 -1.65 -18.42
CA VAL A 481 11.90 -1.30 -17.00
C VAL A 481 12.20 -2.52 -16.13
N ALA A 482 11.58 -3.67 -16.41
CA ALA A 482 11.85 -4.91 -15.67
C ALA A 482 13.30 -5.40 -15.86
N ALA A 483 13.85 -5.29 -17.08
CA ALA A 483 15.22 -5.67 -17.37
C ALA A 483 16.23 -4.78 -16.64
N VAL A 484 16.03 -3.45 -16.65
CA VAL A 484 16.87 -2.49 -15.92
C VAL A 484 16.83 -2.78 -14.42
N MET A 485 15.64 -2.97 -13.84
CA MET A 485 15.49 -3.27 -12.42
C MET A 485 16.17 -4.60 -12.04
N THR A 486 16.03 -5.62 -12.88
CA THR A 486 16.69 -6.93 -12.70
C THR A 486 18.20 -6.78 -12.76
N ALA A 487 18.74 -6.10 -13.78
CA ALA A 487 20.17 -5.90 -13.94
C ALA A 487 20.79 -5.15 -12.75
N LEU A 488 20.14 -4.07 -12.29
CA LEU A 488 20.54 -3.31 -11.11
C LEU A 488 20.58 -4.21 -9.85
N THR A 489 19.55 -5.03 -9.67
CA THR A 489 19.43 -5.96 -8.54
C THR A 489 20.52 -7.04 -8.56
N VAL A 490 20.79 -7.63 -9.72
CA VAL A 490 21.84 -8.64 -9.90
C VAL A 490 23.21 -8.04 -9.61
N LEU A 491 23.48 -6.84 -10.14
CA LEU A 491 24.72 -6.12 -9.91
C LEU A 491 24.92 -5.82 -8.42
N ALA A 492 23.92 -5.25 -7.76
CA ALA A 492 24.00 -4.91 -6.34
C ALA A 492 24.21 -6.16 -5.47
N THR A 493 23.48 -7.24 -5.78
CA THR A 493 23.63 -8.54 -5.09
C THR A 493 25.05 -9.09 -5.26
N ARG A 494 25.60 -9.06 -6.48
CA ARG A 494 26.99 -9.51 -6.74
C ARG A 494 28.01 -8.67 -5.96
N ILE A 495 27.81 -7.36 -5.86
CA ILE A 495 28.69 -6.47 -5.08
C ILE A 495 28.63 -6.83 -3.59
N ALA A 496 27.44 -7.05 -3.04
CA ALA A 496 27.26 -7.45 -1.64
C ALA A 496 27.92 -8.81 -1.33
N LEU A 497 27.81 -9.78 -2.24
CA LEU A 497 28.39 -11.13 -2.06
C LEU A 497 29.92 -11.14 -2.20
N ARG A 498 30.49 -10.24 -3.00
CA ARG A 498 31.94 -10.14 -3.31
C ARG A 498 32.71 -9.13 -2.45
N ARG A 499 32.10 -8.58 -1.39
CA ARG A 499 32.82 -7.66 -0.49
C ARG A 499 34.04 -8.33 0.17
N PRO A 500 35.05 -7.60 0.65
CA PRO A 500 36.12 -8.19 1.47
C PRO A 500 35.59 -8.63 2.85
N ALA A 501 36.32 -9.51 3.54
CA ALA A 501 35.96 -9.96 4.89
C ALA A 501 35.97 -8.79 5.90
N LEU A 502 35.09 -8.84 6.89
CA LEU A 502 35.05 -7.86 7.96
C LEU A 502 36.24 -8.05 8.90
N GLY A 503 36.80 -6.94 9.41
CA GLY A 503 38.06 -7.01 10.17
C GLY A 503 37.96 -7.61 11.57
N ARG A 504 36.74 -7.70 12.13
CA ARG A 504 36.48 -8.17 13.51
C ARG A 504 35.25 -9.06 13.59
N ALA A 505 34.94 -9.79 12.52
CA ALA A 505 33.86 -10.77 12.51
C ALA A 505 34.45 -12.15 12.21
N SER A 506 33.91 -13.19 12.84
CA SER A 506 34.20 -14.55 12.40
C SER A 506 33.71 -14.76 10.96
N SER A 507 34.32 -15.69 10.25
CA SER A 507 33.97 -16.04 8.86
C SER A 507 32.49 -16.40 8.73
N ALA A 508 31.94 -17.13 9.71
CA ALA A 508 30.52 -17.49 9.79
C ALA A 508 29.62 -16.24 9.89
N TRP A 509 29.96 -15.28 10.75
CA TRP A 509 29.20 -14.03 10.90
C TRP A 509 29.27 -13.17 9.64
N ASP A 510 30.44 -13.05 9.01
CA ASP A 510 30.56 -12.30 7.76
C ASP A 510 29.78 -12.96 6.62
N GLN A 511 29.84 -14.28 6.49
CA GLN A 511 29.05 -15.04 5.51
C GLN A 511 27.56 -14.80 5.72
N HIS A 512 27.08 -14.92 6.96
CA HIS A 512 25.69 -14.67 7.29
C HIS A 512 25.27 -13.24 6.92
N LEU A 513 26.10 -12.24 7.22
CA LEU A 513 25.84 -10.86 6.84
C LEU A 513 25.82 -10.69 5.31
N ARG A 514 26.71 -11.30 4.54
CA ARG A 514 26.66 -11.24 3.06
C ARG A 514 25.35 -11.82 2.53
N THR A 515 24.99 -13.01 2.99
CA THR A 515 23.75 -13.70 2.60
C THR A 515 22.53 -12.85 2.96
N ALA A 516 22.49 -12.25 4.15
CA ALA A 516 21.38 -11.38 4.56
C ALA A 516 21.30 -10.08 3.74
N GLY A 517 22.43 -9.51 3.32
CA GLY A 517 22.46 -8.33 2.43
C GLY A 517 21.95 -8.67 1.03
N ALA A 518 22.44 -9.78 0.47
CA ALA A 518 22.03 -10.29 -0.83
C ALA A 518 20.55 -10.68 -0.87
N ASP A 519 20.05 -11.37 0.15
CA ASP A 519 18.63 -11.74 0.28
C ASP A 519 17.71 -10.52 0.21
N ARG A 520 18.10 -9.43 0.89
CA ARG A 520 17.33 -8.18 0.89
C ARG A 520 17.38 -7.46 -0.46
N LEU A 521 18.56 -7.36 -1.06
CA LEU A 521 18.71 -6.74 -2.38
C LEU A 521 17.85 -7.47 -3.42
N LEU A 522 17.90 -8.81 -3.43
CA LEU A 522 17.03 -9.62 -4.27
C LEU A 522 15.55 -9.38 -3.96
N GLY A 523 15.17 -9.34 -2.68
CA GLY A 523 13.79 -9.06 -2.26
C GLY A 523 13.26 -7.71 -2.75
N ILE A 524 14.04 -6.63 -2.61
CA ILE A 524 13.69 -5.29 -3.10
C ILE A 524 13.60 -5.29 -4.62
N GLY A 525 14.55 -5.95 -5.28
CA GLY A 525 14.58 -6.08 -6.75
C GLY A 525 13.37 -6.79 -7.33
N THR A 526 13.05 -7.96 -6.78
CA THR A 526 11.82 -8.71 -7.07
C THR A 526 10.59 -7.85 -6.83
N GLY A 527 10.57 -7.05 -5.75
CA GLY A 527 9.48 -6.12 -5.49
C GLY A 527 9.30 -5.08 -6.59
N GLY A 528 10.38 -4.49 -7.09
CA GLY A 528 10.31 -3.56 -8.22
C GLY A 528 9.77 -4.20 -9.50
N VAL A 529 10.15 -5.45 -9.80
CA VAL A 529 9.64 -6.18 -10.98
C VAL A 529 8.15 -6.51 -10.84
N PHE A 530 7.70 -6.92 -9.65
CA PHE A 530 6.26 -7.12 -9.40
C PHE A 530 5.47 -5.81 -9.49
N ALA A 531 6.01 -4.69 -9.00
CA ALA A 531 5.35 -3.39 -9.07
C ALA A 531 5.15 -2.91 -10.52
N VAL A 532 6.15 -3.03 -11.40
CA VAL A 532 5.96 -2.68 -12.82
C VAL A 532 5.00 -3.61 -13.52
N THR A 533 5.00 -4.89 -13.17
CA THR A 533 4.07 -5.86 -13.76
C THR A 533 2.65 -5.54 -13.31
N ALA A 534 2.44 -5.18 -12.03
CA ALA A 534 1.15 -4.71 -11.53
C ALA A 534 0.64 -3.47 -12.28
N ALA A 535 1.53 -2.48 -12.50
CA ALA A 535 1.21 -1.28 -13.26
C ALA A 535 0.83 -1.60 -14.71
N ALA A 536 1.57 -2.51 -15.35
CA ALA A 536 1.26 -2.96 -16.70
C ALA A 536 -0.06 -3.73 -16.77
N ILE A 537 -0.39 -4.58 -15.80
CA ILE A 537 -1.69 -5.28 -15.75
C ILE A 537 -2.83 -4.29 -15.66
N HIS A 538 -2.68 -3.24 -14.84
CA HIS A 538 -3.68 -2.20 -14.71
C HIS A 538 -3.83 -1.38 -16.01
N GLY A 539 -2.72 -1.00 -16.64
CA GLY A 539 -2.74 -0.33 -17.95
C GLY A 539 -3.23 -1.21 -19.11
N ALA A 540 -3.16 -2.54 -18.96
CA ALA A 540 -3.62 -3.53 -19.93
C ALA A 540 -5.08 -3.98 -19.73
N ALA A 541 -5.89 -3.26 -18.92
CA ALA A 541 -7.31 -3.60 -18.72
C ALA A 541 -8.08 -3.94 -20.02
N PRO A 542 -7.91 -3.20 -21.14
CA PRO A 542 -8.57 -3.54 -22.40
C PRO A 542 -8.17 -4.90 -22.99
N ILE A 543 -6.92 -5.34 -22.78
CA ILE A 543 -6.43 -6.64 -23.25
C ILE A 543 -7.12 -7.76 -22.49
N TRP A 544 -7.32 -7.59 -21.17
CA TRP A 544 -8.03 -8.57 -20.34
C TRP A 544 -9.48 -8.70 -20.76
N ASP A 545 -10.12 -7.58 -21.05
CA ASP A 545 -11.49 -7.56 -21.52
C ASP A 545 -11.65 -8.33 -22.83
N ALA A 546 -10.77 -8.08 -23.81
CA ALA A 546 -10.75 -8.80 -25.08
C ALA A 546 -10.43 -10.31 -24.93
N LEU A 547 -9.69 -10.70 -23.89
CA LEU A 547 -9.36 -12.11 -23.58
C LEU A 547 -10.53 -12.86 -22.94
N PHE A 548 -11.32 -12.18 -22.11
CA PHE A 548 -12.42 -12.78 -21.37
C PHE A 548 -13.77 -12.67 -22.10
N ALA A 549 -13.98 -11.61 -22.87
CA ALA A 549 -15.10 -11.49 -23.78
C ALA A 549 -14.93 -12.53 -24.90
N ARG A 550 -15.71 -13.61 -24.87
CA ARG A 550 -15.67 -14.71 -25.86
C ARG A 550 -16.18 -14.33 -27.26
N GLY A 551 -16.09 -13.06 -27.66
CA GLY A 551 -16.60 -12.54 -28.92
C GLY A 551 -15.69 -11.45 -29.49
N VAL A 552 -15.75 -11.26 -30.81
CA VAL A 552 -15.09 -10.16 -31.51
C VAL A 552 -15.76 -8.87 -31.04
N VAL A 553 -15.23 -8.24 -29.99
CA VAL A 553 -15.63 -6.89 -29.60
C VAL A 553 -15.02 -5.95 -30.64
N PRO A 554 -15.82 -5.24 -31.45
CA PRO A 554 -15.30 -4.30 -32.43
C PRO A 554 -14.44 -3.25 -31.72
N TYR A 555 -13.32 -2.87 -32.35
CA TYR A 555 -12.26 -1.99 -31.82
C TYR A 555 -12.80 -0.64 -31.30
N ASP A 556 -13.95 -0.21 -31.80
CA ASP A 556 -14.59 1.07 -31.45
C ASP A 556 -15.48 0.99 -30.19
N SER A 557 -15.63 -0.20 -29.59
CA SER A 557 -16.46 -0.45 -28.40
C SER A 557 -15.64 -0.91 -27.19
N LEU A 558 -14.40 -0.42 -27.04
CA LEU A 558 -13.48 -0.71 -25.94
C LEU A 558 -13.92 -0.12 -24.59
N VAL A 559 -15.17 -0.43 -24.22
CA VAL A 559 -15.69 -0.30 -22.87
C VAL A 559 -15.20 -1.52 -22.13
N THR A 560 -14.17 -1.34 -21.30
CA THR A 560 -13.71 -2.38 -20.40
C THR A 560 -14.88 -2.84 -19.53
N SER A 561 -15.27 -4.11 -19.63
CA SER A 561 -16.30 -4.63 -18.73
C SER A 561 -15.80 -4.54 -17.28
N GLU A 562 -16.68 -4.13 -16.35
CA GLU A 562 -16.35 -4.07 -14.91
C GLU A 562 -15.66 -5.34 -14.35
N PRO A 563 -16.01 -6.58 -14.79
CA PRO A 563 -15.31 -7.78 -14.37
C PRO A 563 -13.83 -7.79 -14.76
N ALA A 564 -13.47 -7.26 -15.93
CA ALA A 564 -12.09 -7.21 -16.41
C ALA A 564 -11.27 -6.19 -15.62
N GLU A 565 -11.82 -5.00 -15.36
CA GLU A 565 -11.17 -3.98 -14.52
C GLU A 565 -11.03 -4.46 -13.07
N GLY A 566 -12.09 -5.04 -12.51
CA GLY A 566 -12.07 -5.63 -11.17
C GLY A 566 -11.02 -6.73 -11.05
N THR A 567 -10.91 -7.60 -12.07
CA THR A 567 -9.89 -8.66 -12.11
C THR A 567 -8.49 -8.06 -12.21
N ALA A 568 -8.26 -7.09 -13.10
CA ALA A 568 -6.98 -6.40 -13.24
C ALA A 568 -6.57 -5.68 -11.95
N LEU A 569 -7.53 -5.05 -11.25
CA LEU A 569 -7.33 -4.39 -9.96
C LEU A 569 -6.97 -5.40 -8.86
N VAL A 570 -7.66 -6.54 -8.79
CA VAL A 570 -7.35 -7.59 -7.82
C VAL A 570 -5.96 -8.19 -8.06
N ILE A 571 -5.63 -8.53 -9.31
CA ILE A 571 -4.32 -9.08 -9.67
C ILE A 571 -3.21 -8.06 -9.40
N SER A 572 -3.37 -6.81 -9.85
CA SER A 572 -2.38 -5.75 -9.61
C SER A 572 -2.19 -5.49 -8.11
N SER A 573 -3.27 -5.47 -7.32
CA SER A 573 -3.20 -5.34 -5.86
C SER A 573 -2.45 -6.51 -5.21
N ALA A 574 -2.72 -7.75 -5.66
CA ALA A 574 -1.99 -8.93 -5.19
C ALA A 574 -0.50 -8.87 -5.53
N LEU A 575 -0.14 -8.34 -6.71
CA LEU A 575 1.25 -8.14 -7.12
C LEU A 575 1.94 -7.02 -6.35
N ILE A 576 1.26 -5.91 -6.05
CA ILE A 576 1.78 -4.84 -5.20
C ILE A 576 2.01 -5.38 -3.78
N LEU A 577 1.11 -6.22 -3.27
CA LEU A 577 1.29 -6.89 -2.00
C LEU A 577 2.50 -7.85 -2.05
N ALA A 578 2.61 -8.67 -3.11
CA ALA A 578 3.76 -9.54 -3.31
C ALA A 578 5.07 -8.74 -3.42
N ALA A 579 5.04 -7.55 -4.01
CA ALA A 579 6.16 -6.64 -4.09
C ALA A 579 6.59 -6.14 -2.71
N ALA A 580 5.62 -5.64 -1.93
CA ALA A 580 5.85 -5.18 -0.57
C ALA A 580 6.36 -6.32 0.33
N LEU A 581 5.73 -7.49 0.27
CA LEU A 581 6.17 -8.67 1.01
C LEU A 581 7.59 -9.06 0.60
N SER A 582 7.90 -9.12 -0.70
CA SER A 582 9.25 -9.48 -1.17
C SER A 582 10.33 -8.50 -0.69
N ALA A 583 10.04 -7.20 -0.74
CA ALA A 583 10.95 -6.13 -0.34
C ALA A 583 11.14 -6.04 1.18
N PHE A 584 10.09 -6.30 1.95
CA PHE A 584 10.09 -6.13 3.40
C PHE A 584 10.16 -7.43 4.19
N TRP A 585 10.21 -8.58 3.51
CA TRP A 585 10.31 -9.88 4.16
C TRP A 585 11.53 -9.91 5.08
N PRO A 586 11.36 -10.29 6.37
CA PRO A 586 12.49 -10.50 7.24
C PRO A 586 13.33 -11.65 6.70
N GLY A 587 14.50 -11.33 6.16
CA GLY A 587 15.47 -12.34 5.74
C GLY A 587 15.84 -13.29 6.89
N PRO A 588 16.46 -14.44 6.58
CA PRO A 588 16.77 -15.47 7.56
C PRO A 588 17.49 -14.86 8.76
N THR A 589 16.94 -15.08 9.96
CA THR A 589 17.61 -14.69 11.20
C THR A 589 18.87 -15.54 11.37
N PRO A 590 19.95 -14.98 11.92
CA PRO A 590 21.12 -15.78 12.26
C PRO A 590 20.68 -16.93 13.19
N PRO A 591 21.20 -18.15 13.01
CA PRO A 591 21.02 -19.18 14.00
C PRO A 591 21.61 -18.67 15.32
N TRP A 592 20.76 -18.55 16.33
CA TRP A 592 21.17 -18.08 17.67
C TRP A 592 22.19 -19.02 18.33
N SER A 593 22.37 -20.22 17.77
CA SER A 593 23.35 -21.22 18.16
C SER A 593 24.75 -20.99 17.59
N ILE A 594 25.03 -19.87 16.92
CA ILE A 594 26.43 -19.43 16.78
C ILE A 594 26.81 -18.93 18.17
N GLU A 595 27.10 -19.89 19.05
CA GLU A 595 27.80 -19.68 20.29
C GLU A 595 29.00 -18.80 19.89
N PRO A 596 29.15 -17.60 20.48
CA PRO A 596 30.29 -16.76 20.15
C PRO A 596 31.50 -17.64 20.39
N ASP A 597 32.21 -18.04 19.32
CA ASP A 597 33.41 -18.85 19.41
C ASP A 597 34.17 -18.26 20.58
N THR A 598 34.25 -19.01 21.68
CA THR A 598 34.81 -18.53 22.94
C THR A 598 36.12 -17.89 22.55
N GLU A 599 36.19 -16.55 22.67
CA GLU A 599 37.30 -15.76 22.13
C GLU A 599 38.55 -16.56 22.42
N PRO A 600 39.31 -17.01 21.39
CA PRO A 600 40.51 -17.79 21.64
C PRO A 600 41.29 -16.95 22.62
N ALA A 601 41.41 -17.45 23.86
CA ALA A 601 41.78 -16.64 25.01
C ALA A 601 42.93 -15.79 24.56
N VAL A 602 42.72 -14.47 24.42
CA VAL A 602 43.76 -13.58 23.94
C VAL A 602 44.85 -13.75 24.97
N GLU A 603 45.85 -14.57 24.61
CA GLU A 603 47.02 -14.79 25.45
C GLU A 603 47.47 -13.38 25.76
N PRO A 604 47.44 -12.96 27.04
CA PRO A 604 47.75 -11.59 27.39
C PRO A 604 49.13 -11.34 26.80
N VAL A 605 49.18 -10.56 25.71
CA VAL A 605 50.41 -10.22 25.01
C VAL A 605 51.34 -9.75 26.10
N GLY A 606 52.37 -10.55 26.37
CA GLY A 606 53.28 -10.34 27.48
C GLY A 606 53.63 -8.87 27.49
N GLN A 607 53.10 -8.16 28.49
CA GLN A 607 53.61 -6.84 28.81
C GLN A 607 55.03 -7.13 29.26
N ASP A 608 55.96 -7.02 28.30
CA ASP A 608 57.39 -6.94 28.53
C ASP A 608 57.58 -5.74 29.47
N LEU A 609 57.47 -6.01 30.77
CA LEU A 609 57.95 -5.16 31.84
C LEU A 609 59.47 -5.15 31.70
N ARG A 610 59.98 -4.31 30.80
CA ARG A 610 61.39 -3.93 30.84
C ARG A 610 61.59 -3.01 32.05
N PRO A 611 62.59 -3.28 32.88
CA PRO A 611 62.85 -2.55 34.13
C PRO A 611 63.24 -1.09 33.90
#